data_AF-A0A7C2I3M2-F1
#
_entry.id   AF-A0A7C2I3M2-F1
#
_cell.length_a   1.000
_cell.length_b   1.000
_cell.length_c   1.000
_cell.angle_alpha   90.00
_cell.angle_beta   90.00
_cell.angle_gamma   90.00
#
_symmetry.space_group_name_H-M   'P 1'
#
loop_
_entity.id
_entity.type
_entity.pdbx_description
1 polymer ?
#
loop_
_entity_poly.entity_id
_entity_poly.type
_entity_poly.pdbx_seq_one_letter_code
_entity_poly.pdbx_strand_id
1 'polypeptide(L)'
;MLCARELDWVIKKELIHSYMARKGIGFDDQRISMLDLQYHDLRLDKGLYYKLEREGVVERLVTDAEILAAMGSPPADTRAYFRGMCLKKFPENIYGASWSSVLLDTGEATVKKIPMAEPGRGTRKLVGEVLERSDTVAELLERLAG
;
A
#
# COMPACT_ATOMS: atom_id res chain seq x y z
N MET A 1 11.32 20.18 -20.88
CA MET A 1 11.33 20.32 -19.39
C MET A 1 12.18 19.20 -18.80
N LEU A 2 12.91 19.46 -17.72
CA LEU A 2 13.89 18.53 -17.13
C LEU A 2 13.29 17.41 -16.24
N CYS A 3 11.96 17.38 -16.03
CA CYS A 3 11.28 16.36 -15.19
C CYS A 3 9.99 15.85 -15.84
N ALA A 4 9.98 15.67 -17.16
CA ALA A 4 8.78 15.33 -17.92
C ALA A 4 8.37 13.85 -17.83
N ARG A 5 9.12 13.03 -17.09
CA ARG A 5 8.88 11.60 -16.90
C ARG A 5 8.60 11.23 -15.44
N GLU A 6 8.87 12.14 -14.52
CA GLU A 6 8.93 11.91 -13.07
C GLU A 6 7.82 12.68 -12.32
N LEU A 7 7.40 13.84 -12.82
CA LEU A 7 6.41 14.69 -12.15
C LEU A 7 5.05 14.62 -12.82
N ASP A 8 4.03 14.14 -12.09
CA ASP A 8 2.67 13.96 -12.60
C ASP A 8 2.09 15.20 -13.27
N TRP A 9 2.25 16.37 -12.64
CA TRP A 9 1.70 17.61 -13.18
C TRP A 9 2.38 18.01 -14.50
N VAL A 10 3.66 17.70 -14.68
CA VAL A 10 4.40 17.97 -15.93
C VAL A 10 3.94 17.01 -17.02
N ILE A 11 3.93 15.71 -16.73
CA ILE A 11 3.46 14.66 -17.65
C ILE A 11 2.04 14.98 -18.13
N LYS A 12 1.14 15.28 -17.19
CA LYS A 12 -0.25 15.61 -17.48
C LYS A 12 -0.38 16.91 -18.28
N LYS A 13 0.41 17.94 -17.96
CA LYS A 13 0.41 19.20 -18.72
C LYS A 13 0.80 18.96 -20.18
N GLU A 14 1.84 18.18 -20.43
CA GLU A 14 2.27 17.81 -21.79
C GLU A 14 1.18 17.02 -22.53
N LEU A 15 0.56 16.04 -21.85
CA LEU A 15 -0.58 15.28 -22.40
C LEU A 15 -1.75 16.20 -22.81
N ILE A 16 -2.15 17.11 -21.93
CA ILE A 16 -3.26 18.05 -22.14
C ILE A 16 -2.92 19.03 -23.27
N HIS A 17 -1.76 19.68 -23.23
CA HIS A 17 -1.32 20.61 -24.28
C HIS A 17 -1.26 19.93 -25.65
N SER A 18 -0.74 18.71 -25.69
CA SER A 18 -0.67 17.90 -26.91
C SER A 18 -2.07 17.57 -27.45
N TYR A 19 -3.03 17.26 -26.57
CA TYR A 19 -4.43 17.03 -26.97
C TYR A 19 -5.12 18.31 -27.45
N MET A 20 -4.94 19.42 -26.73
CA MET A 20 -5.45 20.75 -27.10
C MET A 20 -4.97 21.16 -28.48
N ALA A 21 -3.67 21.05 -28.75
CA ALA A 21 -3.06 21.37 -30.03
C ALA A 21 -3.64 20.51 -31.17
N ARG A 22 -3.84 19.20 -30.95
CA ARG A 22 -4.44 18.30 -31.96
C ARG A 22 -5.92 18.55 -32.22
N LYS A 23 -6.67 19.02 -31.22
CA LYS A 23 -8.13 19.18 -31.29
C LYS A 23 -8.58 20.63 -31.51
N GLY A 24 -7.65 21.59 -31.45
CA GLY A 24 -7.94 23.01 -31.61
C GLY A 24 -8.84 23.56 -30.49
N ILE A 25 -8.64 23.10 -29.25
CA ILE A 25 -9.51 23.42 -28.11
C ILE A 25 -8.75 24.06 -26.96
N GLY A 26 -9.48 24.79 -26.11
CA GLY A 26 -8.98 25.46 -24.91
C GLY A 26 -9.09 24.63 -23.63
N PHE A 27 -8.58 25.18 -22.54
CA PHE A 27 -8.71 24.58 -21.20
C PHE A 27 -10.16 24.51 -20.69
N ASP A 28 -11.03 25.39 -21.16
CA ASP A 28 -12.44 25.45 -20.76
C ASP A 28 -13.29 24.33 -21.38
N ASP A 29 -12.73 23.53 -22.29
CA ASP A 29 -13.42 22.41 -22.90
C ASP A 29 -13.54 21.24 -21.93
N GLN A 30 -14.76 20.71 -21.75
CA GLN A 30 -15.06 19.61 -20.83
C GLN A 30 -14.22 18.34 -21.08
N ARG A 31 -13.73 18.14 -22.31
CA ARG A 31 -12.84 17.02 -22.64
C ARG A 31 -11.49 17.13 -21.93
N ILE A 32 -11.01 18.35 -21.64
CA ILE A 32 -9.77 18.56 -20.88
C ILE A 32 -9.97 18.14 -19.42
N SER A 33 -11.10 18.51 -18.80
CA SER A 33 -11.43 18.05 -17.45
C SER A 33 -11.55 16.52 -17.38
N MET A 34 -12.12 15.90 -18.42
CA MET A 34 -12.19 14.44 -18.51
C MET A 34 -10.79 13.81 -18.62
N LEU A 35 -9.87 14.37 -19.41
CA LEU A 35 -8.49 13.87 -19.52
C LEU A 35 -7.75 13.99 -18.18
N ASP A 36 -7.93 15.11 -17.47
CA ASP A 36 -7.35 15.32 -16.14
C ASP A 36 -7.78 14.24 -15.15
N LEU A 37 -9.08 13.89 -15.16
CA LEU A 37 -9.63 12.81 -14.35
C LEU A 37 -9.15 11.42 -14.80
N GLN A 38 -9.18 11.14 -16.10
CA GLN A 38 -8.79 9.84 -16.67
C GLN A 38 -7.29 9.53 -16.49
N TYR A 39 -6.46 10.54 -16.30
CA TYR A 39 -5.07 10.36 -15.89
C TYR A 39 -4.95 9.54 -14.59
N HIS A 40 -5.88 9.74 -13.66
CA HIS A 40 -5.88 9.13 -12.32
C HIS A 40 -6.74 7.86 -12.20
N ASP A 41 -7.24 7.31 -13.31
CA ASP A 41 -8.03 6.08 -13.29
C ASP A 41 -7.15 4.88 -12.92
N LEU A 42 -7.51 4.20 -11.83
CA LEU A 42 -6.74 3.08 -11.26
C LEU A 42 -6.81 1.79 -12.09
N ARG A 43 -7.69 1.72 -13.10
CA ARG A 43 -7.79 0.55 -13.99
C ARG A 43 -6.61 0.55 -14.96
N LEU A 44 -5.76 -0.48 -14.87
CA LEU A 44 -4.52 -0.59 -15.64
C LEU A 44 -4.74 -0.47 -17.16
N ASP A 45 -5.86 -0.99 -17.67
CA ASP A 45 -6.22 -0.97 -19.10
C ASP A 45 -6.82 0.37 -19.57
N LYS A 46 -7.24 1.25 -18.65
CA LYS A 46 -7.99 2.49 -18.98
C LYS A 46 -7.30 3.78 -18.55
N GLY A 47 -6.54 3.76 -17.46
CA GLY A 47 -5.86 4.94 -16.94
C GLY A 47 -4.83 5.49 -17.90
N LEU A 48 -4.88 6.80 -18.15
CA LEU A 48 -3.94 7.45 -19.07
C LEU A 48 -2.51 7.43 -18.49
N TYR A 49 -2.36 7.48 -17.17
CA TYR A 49 -1.06 7.24 -16.52
C TYR A 49 -0.47 5.89 -16.93
N TYR A 50 -1.21 4.80 -16.75
CA TYR A 50 -0.74 3.45 -17.09
C TYR A 50 -0.48 3.27 -18.59
N LYS A 51 -1.26 3.96 -19.45
CA LYS A 51 -0.96 3.99 -20.88
C LYS A 51 0.40 4.63 -21.15
N LEU A 52 0.65 5.81 -20.59
CA LEU A 52 1.90 6.55 -20.75
C LEU A 52 3.09 5.79 -20.16
N GLU A 53 2.90 5.12 -19.03
CA GLU A 53 3.88 4.24 -18.41
C GLU A 53 4.26 3.06 -19.34
N ARG A 54 3.28 2.37 -19.93
CA ARG A 54 3.53 1.31 -20.93
C ARG A 54 4.23 1.81 -22.20
N GLU A 55 3.98 3.05 -22.60
CA GLU A 55 4.67 3.71 -23.70
C GLU A 55 6.09 4.21 -23.32
N GLY A 56 6.50 3.96 -22.07
CA GLY A 56 7.80 4.34 -21.55
C GLY A 56 7.96 5.84 -21.38
N VAL A 57 6.88 6.61 -21.24
CA VAL A 57 6.90 8.06 -20.99
C VAL A 57 7.12 8.36 -19.50
N VAL A 58 6.65 7.49 -18.61
CA VAL A 58 6.78 7.64 -17.16
C VAL A 58 7.95 6.82 -16.64
N GLU A 59 8.74 7.39 -15.72
CA GLU A 59 9.79 6.67 -15.00
C GLU A 59 9.22 5.92 -13.79
N ARG A 60 9.65 4.67 -13.61
CA ARG A 60 9.22 3.81 -12.50
C ARG A 60 10.33 3.64 -11.48
N LEU A 61 9.96 3.70 -10.20
CA LEU A 61 10.87 3.40 -9.08
C LEU A 61 10.85 1.93 -8.65
N VAL A 62 9.72 1.25 -8.90
CA VAL A 62 9.50 -0.15 -8.47
C VAL A 62 8.84 -0.95 -9.60
N THR A 63 9.11 -2.25 -9.58
CA THR A 63 8.60 -3.24 -10.52
C THR A 63 7.19 -3.72 -10.15
N ASP A 64 6.48 -4.33 -11.11
CA ASP A 64 5.17 -4.95 -10.85
C ASP A 64 5.27 -6.09 -9.83
N ALA A 65 6.38 -6.83 -9.84
CA ALA A 65 6.62 -7.91 -8.89
C ALA A 65 6.72 -7.40 -7.44
N GLU A 66 7.40 -6.27 -7.22
CA GLU A 66 7.49 -5.64 -5.90
C GLU A 66 6.13 -5.12 -5.41
N ILE A 67 5.35 -4.50 -6.31
CA ILE A 67 3.99 -4.04 -5.99
C ILE A 67 3.09 -5.22 -5.60
N LEU A 68 3.09 -6.29 -6.40
CA LEU A 68 2.30 -7.50 -6.13
C LEU A 68 2.70 -8.17 -4.81
N ALA A 69 4.01 -8.24 -4.51
CA ALA A 69 4.49 -8.78 -3.25
C ALA A 69 4.01 -7.95 -2.05
N ALA A 70 4.01 -6.62 -2.17
CA ALA A 70 3.58 -5.70 -1.12
C ALA A 70 2.08 -5.77 -0.81
N MET A 71 1.24 -6.26 -1.74
CA MET A 71 -0.20 -6.47 -1.47
C MET A 71 -0.45 -7.50 -0.37
N GLY A 72 0.42 -8.51 -0.24
CA GLY A 72 0.28 -9.60 0.72
C GLY A 72 1.34 -9.65 1.82
N SER A 73 2.31 -8.73 1.79
CA SER A 73 3.47 -8.73 2.68
C SER A 73 3.66 -7.35 3.31
N PRO A 74 3.58 -7.22 4.64
CA PRO A 74 3.80 -5.94 5.30
C PRO A 74 5.29 -5.54 5.25
N PRO A 75 5.60 -4.23 5.36
CA PRO A 75 6.98 -3.77 5.46
C PRO A 75 7.63 -4.32 6.73
N ALA A 76 8.84 -4.87 6.59
CA ALA A 76 9.52 -5.67 7.60
C ALA A 76 10.15 -4.87 8.75
N ASP A 77 10.31 -3.57 8.59
CA ASP A 77 11.08 -2.67 9.44
C ASP A 77 10.22 -1.75 10.31
N THR A 78 8.90 -1.97 10.32
CA THR A 78 7.95 -1.24 11.17
C THR A 78 7.01 -2.19 11.90
N ARG A 79 6.24 -1.64 12.84
CA ARG A 79 5.14 -2.34 13.53
C ARG A 79 4.10 -2.94 12.57
N ALA A 80 4.02 -2.48 11.32
CA ALA A 80 3.12 -3.08 10.33
C ALA A 80 3.48 -4.54 10.06
N TYR A 81 4.75 -4.95 10.23
CA TYR A 81 5.16 -6.34 10.15
C TYR A 81 4.36 -7.20 11.13
N PHE A 82 4.44 -6.90 12.44
CA PHE A 82 3.70 -7.63 13.45
C PHE A 82 2.20 -7.68 13.15
N ARG A 83 1.58 -6.53 12.85
CA ARG A 83 0.13 -6.50 12.56
C ARG A 83 -0.24 -7.35 11.34
N GLY A 84 0.46 -7.17 10.22
CA GLY A 84 0.18 -7.90 8.99
C GLY A 84 0.41 -9.41 9.14
N MET A 85 1.45 -9.80 9.86
CA MET A 85 1.73 -11.21 10.13
C MET A 85 0.71 -11.84 11.08
N CYS A 86 0.25 -11.13 12.11
CA CYS A 86 -0.84 -11.61 12.96
C CYS A 86 -2.14 -11.80 12.16
N LEU A 87 -2.51 -10.84 11.31
CA LEU A 87 -3.67 -10.94 10.43
C LEU A 87 -3.58 -12.13 9.47
N LYS A 88 -2.38 -12.43 8.98
CA LYS A 88 -2.13 -13.53 8.05
C LYS A 88 -2.09 -14.89 8.75
N LYS A 89 -1.46 -14.99 9.92
CA LYS A 89 -1.23 -16.27 10.62
C LYS A 89 -2.41 -16.69 11.49
N PHE A 90 -3.14 -15.74 12.08
CA PHE A 90 -4.23 -16.02 13.04
C PHE A 90 -5.55 -15.34 12.66
N PRO A 91 -6.05 -15.47 11.40
CA PRO A 91 -7.22 -14.71 10.95
C PRO A 91 -8.46 -14.94 11.81
N GLU A 92 -8.71 -16.19 12.23
CA GLU A 92 -9.87 -16.56 13.07
C GLU A 92 -9.80 -16.00 14.49
N ASN A 93 -8.61 -15.64 14.96
CA ASN A 93 -8.40 -15.08 16.29
C ASN A 93 -8.34 -13.55 16.28
N ILE A 94 -8.49 -12.88 15.13
CA ILE A 94 -8.45 -11.42 15.08
C ILE A 94 -9.84 -10.88 15.39
N TYR A 95 -9.98 -10.29 16.58
CA TYR A 95 -11.18 -9.53 16.92
C TYR A 95 -11.18 -8.16 16.24
N GLY A 96 -9.99 -7.56 16.07
CA GLY A 96 -9.84 -6.29 15.38
C GLY A 96 -8.39 -5.81 15.35
N ALA A 97 -8.09 -4.90 14.43
CA ALA A 97 -6.76 -4.31 14.31
C ALA A 97 -6.83 -2.82 13.97
N SER A 98 -5.85 -2.06 14.45
CA SER A 98 -5.71 -0.63 14.21
C SER A 98 -4.23 -0.26 14.06
N TRP A 99 -3.93 1.03 13.86
CA TRP A 99 -2.55 1.52 13.83
C TRP A 99 -1.78 1.28 15.13
N SER A 100 -2.49 1.30 16.27
CA SER A 100 -1.91 1.30 17.61
C SER A 100 -2.20 0.03 18.41
N SER A 101 -2.93 -0.94 17.86
CA SER A 101 -3.19 -2.20 18.54
C SER A 101 -3.66 -3.33 17.63
N VAL A 102 -3.41 -4.57 18.08
CA VAL A 102 -4.06 -5.79 17.60
C VAL A 102 -4.86 -6.38 18.75
N LEU A 103 -6.11 -6.77 18.47
CA LEU A 103 -7.03 -7.37 19.42
C LEU A 103 -7.21 -8.84 19.04
N LEU A 104 -6.84 -9.73 19.95
CA LEU A 104 -6.85 -11.18 19.74
C LEU A 104 -7.90 -11.85 20.61
N ASP A 105 -8.77 -12.62 19.99
CA ASP A 105 -9.65 -13.57 20.66
C ASP A 105 -8.87 -14.83 20.99
N THR A 106 -8.92 -15.20 22.27
CA THR A 106 -8.22 -16.37 22.84
C THR A 106 -9.19 -17.47 23.26
N GLY A 107 -10.49 -17.30 23.02
CA GLY A 107 -11.54 -18.15 23.58
C GLY A 107 -11.84 -17.89 25.06
N GLU A 108 -11.15 -16.93 25.68
CA GLU A 108 -11.44 -16.44 27.03
C GLU A 108 -12.57 -15.40 27.02
N ALA A 109 -13.10 -15.07 28.22
CA ALA A 109 -14.16 -14.07 28.38
C ALA A 109 -13.75 -12.65 27.94
N THR A 110 -12.45 -12.37 27.79
CA THR A 110 -11.94 -11.04 27.40
C THR A 110 -10.96 -11.15 26.23
N VAL A 111 -11.16 -10.30 25.22
CA VAL A 111 -10.22 -10.11 24.10
C VAL A 111 -8.91 -9.55 24.63
N LYS A 112 -7.78 -10.13 24.20
CA LYS A 112 -6.45 -9.64 24.55
C LYS A 112 -6.03 -8.51 23.63
N LYS A 113 -5.67 -7.38 24.20
CA LYS A 113 -5.17 -6.22 23.46
C LYS A 113 -3.65 -6.18 23.51
N ILE A 114 -3.00 -6.19 22.35
CA ILE A 114 -1.57 -5.94 22.20
C ILE A 114 -1.36 -4.49 21.76
N PRO A 115 -0.83 -3.60 22.63
CA PRO A 115 -0.52 -2.23 22.25
C PRO A 115 0.68 -2.16 21.30
N MET A 116 0.61 -1.25 20.33
CA MET A 116 1.64 -1.05 19.29
C MET A 116 1.96 0.45 19.14
N ALA A 117 2.21 1.15 20.26
CA ALA A 117 2.43 2.60 20.26
C ALA A 117 3.65 3.02 19.42
N GLU A 118 4.75 2.27 19.53
CA GLU A 118 6.04 2.58 18.89
C GLU A 118 6.11 2.09 17.43
N PRO A 119 6.25 2.98 16.43
CA PRO A 119 6.33 2.58 15.02
C PRO A 119 7.51 1.66 14.68
N GLY A 120 8.64 1.82 15.38
CA GLY A 120 9.86 1.04 15.19
C GLY A 120 9.95 -0.26 16.01
N ARG A 121 8.91 -0.62 16.78
CA ARG A 121 8.80 -1.94 17.44
C ARG A 121 7.95 -2.88 16.59
N GLY A 122 7.96 -4.17 16.89
CA GLY A 122 7.17 -5.15 16.14
C GLY A 122 7.65 -5.36 14.70
N THR A 123 8.93 -5.06 14.43
CA THR A 123 9.60 -5.32 13.15
C THR A 123 9.97 -6.79 13.02
N ARG A 124 10.25 -7.26 11.81
CA ARG A 124 10.73 -8.63 11.56
C ARG A 124 11.95 -8.98 12.41
N LYS A 125 12.89 -8.04 12.55
CA LYS A 125 14.09 -8.23 13.38
C LYS A 125 13.75 -8.51 14.84
N LEU A 126 12.67 -7.91 15.36
CA LEU A 126 12.31 -8.00 16.77
C LEU A 126 11.35 -9.15 17.09
N VAL A 127 10.39 -9.43 16.21
CA VAL A 127 9.30 -10.38 16.48
C VAL A 127 9.15 -11.47 15.43
N GLY A 128 10.01 -11.50 14.40
CA GLY A 128 9.94 -12.49 13.31
C GLY A 128 10.06 -13.92 13.82
N GLU A 129 11.10 -14.21 14.61
CA GLU A 129 11.32 -15.54 15.19
C GLU A 129 10.20 -15.94 16.16
N VAL A 130 9.69 -15.00 16.96
CA VAL A 130 8.56 -15.22 17.86
C VAL A 130 7.31 -15.62 17.07
N LEU A 131 6.97 -14.90 15.99
CA LEU A 131 5.83 -15.21 15.13
C LEU A 131 6.01 -16.54 14.39
N GLU A 132 7.21 -16.83 13.90
CA GLU A 132 7.51 -18.08 13.20
C GLU A 132 7.32 -19.29 14.13
N ARG A 133 7.75 -19.19 15.39
CA ARG A 133 7.67 -20.26 16.41
C ARG A 133 6.37 -20.34 17.22
N SER A 134 5.38 -19.52 16.88
CA SER A 134 4.08 -19.51 17.55
C SER A 134 3.02 -20.03 16.60
N ASP A 135 2.55 -21.27 16.78
CA ASP A 135 1.51 -21.86 15.93
C ASP A 135 0.10 -21.51 16.43
N THR A 136 0.00 -21.04 17.67
CA THR A 136 -1.25 -20.55 18.26
C THR A 136 -1.09 -19.13 18.82
N VAL A 137 -2.22 -18.44 18.99
CA VAL A 137 -2.23 -17.14 19.69
C VAL A 137 -1.77 -17.26 21.15
N ALA A 138 -2.07 -18.38 21.81
CA ALA A 138 -1.62 -18.62 23.17
C ALA A 138 -0.08 -18.65 23.25
N GLU A 139 0.57 -19.41 22.37
CA GLU A 139 2.04 -19.44 22.27
C GLU A 139 2.63 -18.07 21.92
N LEU A 140 1.97 -17.32 21.03
CA LEU A 140 2.40 -15.96 20.68
C LEU A 140 2.42 -15.07 21.91
N LEU A 141 1.34 -15.07 22.69
CA LEU A 141 1.21 -14.23 23.88
C LEU A 141 2.21 -14.64 24.97
N GLU A 142 2.42 -15.94 25.18
CA GLU A 142 3.41 -16.46 26.13
C GLU A 142 4.83 -15.99 25.76
N ARG A 143 5.21 -16.12 24.48
CA ARG A 143 6.54 -15.69 24.00
C ARG A 143 6.74 -14.18 23.96
N LEU A 144 5.67 -13.39 23.88
CA LEU A 144 5.73 -11.93 23.97
C LEU A 144 5.83 -11.41 25.41
N ALA A 145 5.42 -12.22 26.39
CA ALA A 145 5.46 -11.88 27.80
C ALA A 145 6.80 -12.24 28.48
N GLY A 146 7.57 -13.16 27.90
CA GLY A 146 8.95 -13.47 28.27
C GLY A 146 9.97 -12.49 27.71
#